data_AF-A0A7W4I6K9-F1
#
_entry.id   AF-A0A7W4I6K9-F1
#
_cell.length_a   1.000
_cell.length_b   1.000
_cell.length_c   1.000
_cell.angle_alpha   90.00
_cell.angle_beta   90.00
_cell.angle_gamma   90.00
#
_symmetry.space_group_name_H-M   'P 1'
#
loop_
_entity.id
_entity.type
_entity.pdbx_description
1 polymer ?
#
loop_
_entity_poly.entity_id
_entity_poly.type
_entity_poly.pdbx_seq_one_letter_code
_entity_poly.pdbx_strand_id
1 'polypeptide(L)' 'MASKDEPDEAETTASSVATALIRIYGAVAIGTIRRHISRCVEDNLTDEAEFWLRVRNRATVLLRTSRWKSDTIH' A
#
# COMPACT_ATOMS: atom_id res chain seq x y z
N MET A 1 -31.95 -5.91 -5.90
CA MET A 1 -31.10 -4.73 -6.09
C MET A 1 -29.68 -5.16 -5.74
N ALA A 2 -28.82 -5.35 -6.74
CA ALA A 2 -27.42 -5.68 -6.49
C ALA A 2 -26.71 -4.39 -6.07
N SER A 3 -26.30 -4.30 -4.80
CA SER A 3 -25.37 -3.26 -4.34
C SER A 3 -24.12 -3.40 -5.19
N LYS A 4 -23.92 -2.44 -6.08
CA LYS A 4 -22.72 -2.34 -6.89
C LYS A 4 -21.61 -1.98 -5.90
N ASP A 5 -20.81 -2.98 -5.52
CA ASP A 5 -19.50 -2.81 -4.89
C ASP A 5 -18.64 -1.98 -5.85
N GLU A 6 -18.86 -0.67 -5.89
CA GLU A 6 -17.91 0.24 -6.49
C GLU A 6 -16.74 0.31 -5.53
N PRO A 7 -15.52 -0.01 -5.99
CA PRO A 7 -14.36 0.05 -5.13
C PRO A 7 -14.21 1.48 -4.63
N ASP A 8 -14.19 1.65 -3.31
CA ASP A 8 -13.94 2.92 -2.65
C ASP A 8 -12.76 3.62 -3.36
N GLU A 9 -12.97 4.84 -3.87
CA GLU A 9 -11.97 5.51 -4.70
C GLU A 9 -10.63 5.66 -3.96
N ALA A 10 -10.67 5.78 -2.63
CA ALA A 10 -9.48 5.81 -1.80
C ALA A 10 -8.75 4.46 -1.75
N GLU A 11 -9.46 3.33 -1.80
CA GLU A 11 -8.85 1.99 -1.93
C GLU A 11 -8.14 1.80 -3.29
N THR A 12 -8.77 2.27 -4.37
CA THR A 12 -8.18 2.26 -5.72
C THR A 12 -6.92 3.12 -5.75
N THR A 13 -6.97 4.28 -5.09
CA THR A 13 -5.83 5.21 -5.00
C THR A 13 -4.70 4.61 -4.17
N ALA A 14 -4.99 4.04 -2.99
CA ALA A 14 -3.99 3.42 -2.14
C ALA A 14 -3.30 2.22 -2.84
N SER A 15 -4.05 1.44 -3.61
CA SER A 15 -3.51 0.35 -4.43
C SER A 15 -2.57 0.83 -5.53
N SER A 16 -2.92 1.94 -6.19
CA SER A 16 -2.09 2.54 -7.23
C SER A 16 -0.78 3.08 -6.65
N VAL A 17 -0.85 3.80 -5.53
CA VAL A 17 0.33 4.32 -4.82
C VAL A 17 1.22 3.18 -4.32
N ALA A 18 0.66 2.14 -3.71
CA ALA A 18 1.40 0.98 -3.25
C ALA A 18 2.17 0.29 -4.40
N THR A 19 1.51 0.12 -5.54
CA THR A 19 2.11 -0.48 -6.74
C THR A 19 3.25 0.38 -7.29
N ALA A 20 3.06 1.70 -7.36
CA ALA A 20 4.10 2.62 -7.82
C ALA A 20 5.33 2.58 -6.90
N LEU A 21 5.12 2.61 -5.58
CA LEU A 21 6.22 2.55 -4.60
C LEU A 21 6.99 1.23 -4.66
N ILE A 22 6.31 0.10 -4.82
CA ILE A 22 6.97 -1.19 -5.01
C ILE A 22 7.77 -1.21 -6.31
N ARG A 23 7.27 -0.62 -7.40
CA ARG A 23 8.02 -0.57 -8.67
C ARG A 23 9.29 0.28 -8.56
N ILE A 24 9.25 1.39 -7.81
CA ILE A 24 10.39 2.31 -7.67
C ILE A 24 11.41 1.77 -6.65
N TYR A 25 10.93 1.29 -5.51
CA TYR A 25 11.77 0.98 -4.34
C TYR A 25 11.91 -0.53 -4.07
N GLY A 26 11.16 -1.39 -4.76
CA GLY A 26 11.18 -2.83 -4.53
C GLY A 26 10.85 -3.19 -3.08
N ALA A 27 11.61 -4.13 -2.51
CA ALA A 27 11.40 -4.62 -1.14
C ALA A 27 11.59 -3.53 -0.05
N VAL A 28 12.34 -2.46 -0.33
CA VAL A 28 12.56 -1.38 0.67
C VAL A 28 11.39 -0.40 0.76
N ALA A 29 10.40 -0.48 -0.14
CA ALA A 29 9.21 0.38 -0.15
C ALA A 29 8.49 0.41 1.22
N ILE A 30 8.41 -0.73 1.92
CA ILE A 30 7.76 -0.82 3.24
C ILE A 30 8.46 0.05 4.28
N GLY A 31 9.79 0.08 4.26
CA GLY A 31 10.56 0.94 5.17
C GLY A 31 10.28 2.41 4.91
N THR A 32 10.23 2.81 3.65
CA THR A 32 9.90 4.18 3.23
C THR A 32 8.49 4.59 3.65
N ILE A 33 7.49 3.72 3.40
CA ILE A 33 6.10 3.96 3.80
C ILE A 33 5.99 4.13 5.32
N ARG A 34 6.64 3.26 6.11
CA ARG A 34 6.62 3.36 7.57
C ARG A 34 7.20 4.68 8.08
N ARG A 35 8.34 5.13 7.52
CA ARG A 35 8.93 6.43 7.89
C ARG A 35 8.00 7.59 7.56
N HIS A 36 7.30 7.52 6.44
CA HIS A 36 6.36 8.56 6.06
C HIS A 36 5.15 8.61 6.99
N ILE A 37 4.59 7.45 7.36
CA ILE A 37 3.51 7.37 8.37
C ILE A 37 3.96 8.02 9.69
N SER A 38 5.16 7.71 10.17
CA SER A 38 5.69 8.32 11.39
C SER A 38 5.74 9.85 11.30
N ARG A 39 6.20 10.41 10.17
CA ARG A 39 6.20 11.86 9.95
C ARG A 39 4.79 12.46 9.94
N CYS A 40 3.83 11.81 9.26
CA CYS A 40 2.44 12.26 9.28
C CYS A 40 1.87 12.33 10.70
N VAL A 41 2.21 11.35 11.54
CA VAL A 41 1.80 11.34 12.96
C VAL A 41 2.50 12.45 13.75
N GLU A 42 3.80 12.64 13.56
CA GLU A 42 4.59 13.71 14.19
C GLU A 42 4.06 15.11 13.81
N ASP A 43 3.61 15.29 12.56
CA ASP A 43 3.04 16.53 12.04
C ASP A 43 1.53 16.67 12.29
N ASN A 44 0.91 15.73 13.03
CA ASN A 44 -0.52 15.71 13.35
C ASN A 44 -1.46 15.68 12.11
N LEU A 45 -0.99 15.07 11.02
CA LEU A 45 -1.70 14.82 9.77
C LEU A 45 -2.40 13.44 9.81
N THR A 46 -3.43 13.32 10.63
CA THR A 46 -4.09 12.03 10.93
C THR A 46 -4.73 11.37 9.71
N ASP A 47 -5.45 12.13 8.88
CA ASP A 47 -6.11 11.60 7.68
C ASP A 47 -5.08 11.05 6.67
N GLU A 48 -3.97 11.77 6.51
CA GLU A 48 -2.85 11.35 5.68
C GLU A 48 -2.21 10.08 6.23
N ALA A 49 -1.98 10.02 7.54
CA ALA A 49 -1.44 8.83 8.20
C ALA A 49 -2.35 7.60 8.00
N GLU A 50 -3.68 7.78 8.05
CA GLU A 50 -4.64 6.71 7.79
C GLU A 50 -4.57 6.24 6.33
N PHE A 51 -4.53 7.16 5.37
CA PHE A 51 -4.33 6.81 3.96
C PHE A 51 -3.05 5.99 3.76
N TRP A 52 -1.94 6.43 4.35
CA TRP A 52 -0.66 5.73 4.24
C TRP A 52 -0.62 4.37 4.95
N LEU A 53 -1.44 4.17 5.99
CA LEU A 53 -1.65 2.85 6.59
C LEU A 53 -2.34 1.89 5.62
N ARG A 54 -3.33 2.36 4.84
CA ARG A 54 -3.97 1.56 3.79
C ARG A 54 -2.97 1.21 2.68
N VAL A 55 -2.17 2.17 2.23
CA VAL A 55 -1.06 1.95 1.27
C VAL A 55 -0.09 0.88 1.78
N ARG A 56 0.33 0.95 3.05
CA ARG A 56 1.23 -0.04 3.67
C ARG A 56 0.65 -1.45 3.64
N ASN A 57 -0.63 -1.59 4.02
CA ASN A 57 -1.30 -2.88 4.04
C ASN A 57 -1.34 -3.48 2.64
N ARG A 58 -1.68 -2.66 1.63
CA ARG A 58 -1.72 -3.11 0.24
C ARG A 58 -0.34 -3.48 -0.29
N ALA A 59 0.68 -2.67 0.00
CA ALA A 59 2.05 -2.97 -0.37
C ALA A 59 2.56 -4.29 0.25
N THR A 60 2.20 -4.55 1.51
CA THR A 60 2.57 -5.79 2.21
C THR A 60 1.94 -7.02 1.52
N VAL A 61 0.67 -6.93 1.12
CA VAL A 61 -0.01 -8.00 0.37
C VAL A 61 0.66 -8.23 -0.98
N LEU A 62 0.92 -7.16 -1.75
CA LEU A 62 1.55 -7.25 -3.07
C LEU A 62 2.96 -7.85 -3.03
N LEU A 63 3.79 -7.49 -2.04
CA LEU A 63 5.12 -8.05 -1.89
C LEU A 63 5.09 -9.53 -1.48
N ARG A 64 4.11 -9.94 -0.65
CA ARG A 64 3.90 -11.35 -0.29
C ARG A 64 3.49 -12.19 -1.49
N THR A 65 2.55 -11.71 -2.30
CA THR A 65 2.11 -12.43 -3.52
C THR A 65 3.18 -12.44 -4.61
N SER A 66 3.97 -11.37 -4.75
CA SER A 66 5.12 -11.36 -5.66
C SER A 66 6.16 -12.41 -5.28
N ARG A 67 6.42 -12.61 -3.97
CA ARG A 67 7.35 -13.64 -3.50
C ARG A 67 6.89 -15.05 -3.87
N TRP A 68 5.60 -15.34 -3.72
CA TRP A 68 5.04 -16.65 -4.10
C TRP A 68 5.04 -16.90 -5.60
N LYS A 69 4.84 -15.86 -6.41
CA LYS A 69 4.85 -16.00 -7.88
C LYS A 69 6.25 -16.29 -8.44
N SER A 70 7.32 -15.89 -7.74
CA SER A 70 8.69 -16.26 -8.09
C SER A 70 9.08 -17.67 -7.66
N ASP A 71 8.46 -18.23 -6.61
CA ASP A 71 8.73 -19.59 -6.12
C ASP A 71 7.96 -20.69 -6.89
N THR A 72 6.88 -20.35 -7.60
CA THR A 72 6.04 -21.35 -8.31
C THR A 72 6.52 -21.64 -9.74
N ILE A 73 7.66 -21.06 -10.16
CA ILE A 73 8.31 -21.40 -11.42
C ILE A 73 9.57 -22.20 -11.09
N HIS A 74 9.40 -23.46 -10.69
CA HIS A 74 10.46 -24.47 -10.70
C HIS A 74 9.88 -25.86 -10.87
#